data_AF-A0A538RNS9-F1
#
_entry.id   AF-A0A538RNS9-F1
#
_cell.length_a   1.000
_cell.length_b   1.000
_cell.length_c   1.000
_cell.angle_alpha   90.00
_cell.angle_beta   90.00
_cell.angle_gamma   90.00
#
_symmetry.space_group_name_H-M   'P 1'
#
loop_
_entity.id
_entity.type
_entity.pdbx_description
1 polymer ?
#
loop_
_entity_poly.entity_id
_entity_poly.type
_entity_poly.pdbx_seq_one_letter_code
_entity_poly.pdbx_strand_id
1 'polypeptide(L)' 'QPVLRALRKANIHIVALHNHMIGEQPFFYFLHFWGKGSTQELAQGVKTALAAQKEAARGTER' A
#
# COMPACT_ATOMS: atom_id res chain seq x y z
N GLN A 1 -9.11 -4.03 0.20
CA GLN A 1 -7.67 -3.75 0.34
C GLN A 1 -7.41 -2.35 0.93
N PRO A 2 -7.06 -2.23 2.23
CA PRO A 2 -6.83 -0.95 2.93
C PRO A 2 -5.68 -0.10 2.37
N VAL A 3 -4.56 -0.72 1.97
CA VAL A 3 -3.37 0.00 1.45
C VAL A 3 -3.69 0.79 0.18
N LEU A 4 -4.35 0.13 -0.78
CA LEU A 4 -4.70 0.77 -2.07
C LEU A 4 -5.65 1.96 -1.88
N ARG A 5 -6.56 1.87 -0.91
CA ARG A 5 -7.47 2.98 -0.56
C ARG A 5 -6.73 4.12 0.11
N ALA A 6 -5.79 3.83 1.00
CA ALA A 6 -4.98 4.83 1.69
C ALA A 6 -4.14 5.66 0.69
N LEU A 7 -3.46 4.99 -0.25
CA LEU A 7 -2.69 5.67 -1.29
C LEU A 7 -3.56 6.58 -2.16
N ARG A 8 -4.70 6.09 -2.64
CA ARG A 8 -5.62 6.91 -3.46
C ARG A 8 -6.19 8.11 -2.71
N LYS A 9 -6.54 7.97 -1.43
CA LYS A 9 -6.98 9.11 -0.59
C LYS A 9 -5.90 10.17 -0.41
N ALA A 10 -4.63 9.77 -0.46
CA ALA A 10 -3.48 10.66 -0.37
C ALA A 10 -3.03 11.22 -1.74
N ASN A 11 -3.83 11.07 -2.81
CA ASN A 11 -3.48 11.44 -4.18
C ASN A 11 -2.20 10.77 -4.70
N ILE A 12 -1.87 9.58 -4.19
CA ILE A 12 -0.81 8.73 -4.71
C ILE A 12 -1.43 7.72 -5.68
N HIS A 13 -1.02 7.81 -6.93
CA HIS A 13 -1.53 7.00 -8.03
C HIS A 13 -0.92 5.60 -8.00
N ILE A 14 -1.78 4.60 -8.18
CA ILE A 14 -1.35 3.21 -8.38
C ILE A 14 -1.08 3.02 -9.86
N VAL A 15 0.15 2.69 -10.20
CA VAL A 15 0.61 2.52 -11.59
C VAL A 15 0.53 1.06 -12.01
N ALA A 16 0.91 0.13 -11.13
CA ALA A 16 0.81 -1.30 -11.41
C ALA A 16 0.68 -2.13 -10.12
N LEU A 17 0.03 -3.29 -10.24
CA LEU A 17 -0.08 -4.32 -9.20
C LEU A 17 0.35 -5.65 -9.82
N HIS A 18 1.28 -6.36 -9.18
CA HIS A 18 1.76 -7.65 -9.66
C HIS A 18 2.28 -8.51 -8.50
N ASN A 19 2.43 -9.80 -8.74
CA ASN A 19 3.02 -10.75 -7.82
C ASN A 19 4.31 -11.30 -8.47
N HIS A 20 5.35 -11.54 -7.67
CA HIS A 20 6.63 -12.07 -8.14
C HIS A 20 6.83 -13.56 -7.81
N MET A 21 6.00 -14.13 -6.95
CA MET A 21 6.22 -15.43 -6.33
C MET A 21 4.94 -16.27 -6.36
N ILE A 22 5.00 -17.39 -7.07
CA ILE A 22 3.88 -18.35 -7.14
C ILE A 22 3.95 -19.28 -5.92
N GLY A 23 2.83 -19.43 -5.21
CA GLY A 23 2.69 -20.43 -4.13
C GLY A 23 3.22 -20.01 -2.75
N GLU A 24 3.62 -18.74 -2.57
CA GLU A 24 4.03 -18.23 -1.27
C GLU A 24 2.86 -18.08 -0.29
N GLN A 25 3.15 -18.25 1.02
CA GLN A 25 2.22 -17.97 2.10
C GLN A 25 2.90 -17.11 3.17
N PRO A 26 2.33 -15.94 3.51
CA PRO A 26 1.12 -15.35 2.93
C PRO A 26 1.35 -14.86 1.49
N PHE A 27 0.29 -14.78 0.68
CA PHE A 27 0.37 -14.18 -0.66
C PHE A 27 0.74 -12.70 -0.59
N PHE A 28 1.82 -12.30 -1.24
CA PHE A 28 2.20 -10.89 -1.36
C PHE A 28 1.80 -10.31 -2.72
N TYR A 29 1.44 -9.04 -2.72
CA TYR A 29 1.31 -8.26 -3.95
C TYR A 29 2.24 -7.06 -3.86
N PHE A 30 2.94 -6.80 -4.96
CA PHE A 30 3.84 -5.67 -5.14
C PHE A 30 3.14 -4.56 -5.91
N LEU A 31 3.42 -3.33 -5.50
CA LEU A 31 2.73 -2.15 -5.99
C LEU A 31 3.76 -1.13 -6.49
N HIS A 32 3.61 -0.72 -7.75
CA HIS A 32 4.24 0.50 -8.25
C HIS A 32 3.27 1.67 -8.08
N PHE A 33 3.75 2.76 -7.51
CA PHE A 33 2.95 3.95 -7.29
C PHE A 33 3.75 5.22 -7.61
N TRP A 34 3.03 6.28 -7.94
CA TRP A 34 3.59 7.58 -8.28
C TRP A 34 2.77 8.68 -7.62
N GLY A 35 3.44 9.72 -7.13
CA GLY A 35 2.78 10.88 -6.54
C GLY A 35 3.64 12.13 -6.71
N LYS A 36 2.98 13.29 -6.74
CA LYS A 36 3.61 14.60 -6.79
C LYS A 36 2.95 15.50 -5.75
N GLY A 37 3.77 16.27 -5.04
CA GLY A 37 3.32 17.17 -3.98
C GLY A 37 4.50 17.62 -3.13
N SER A 38 4.23 18.28 -2.02
CA SER A 38 5.25 18.58 -1.02
C SER A 38 5.79 17.30 -0.39
N THR A 39 7.04 17.35 0.10
CA THR A 39 7.64 16.25 0.83
C THR A 39 6.76 15.79 2.00
N GLN A 40 6.13 16.73 2.71
CA GLN A 40 5.27 16.44 3.85
C GLN A 40 4.02 15.66 3.44
N GLU A 41 3.33 16.07 2.36
CA GLU A 41 2.14 15.38 1.86
C GLU A 41 2.47 13.95 1.41
N LEU A 42 3.56 13.79 0.64
CA LEU A 42 3.99 12.48 0.16
C LEU A 42 4.38 11.56 1.32
N ALA A 43 5.19 12.07 2.26
CA ALA A 43 5.59 11.31 3.45
C ALA A 43 4.39 10.88 4.29
N GLN A 44 3.42 11.78 4.49
CA GLN A 44 2.21 11.47 5.25
C GLN A 44 1.33 10.45 4.53
N GLY A 45 1.20 10.55 3.21
CA GLY A 45 0.48 9.58 2.38
C GLY A 45 1.06 8.17 2.49
N VAL A 46 2.38 8.04 2.33
CA VAL A 46 3.09 6.75 2.48
C VAL A 46 2.96 6.22 3.90
N LYS A 47 3.12 7.06 4.93
CA LYS A 47 2.96 6.67 6.34
C LYS A 47 1.57 6.09 6.62
N THR A 48 0.51 6.71 6.10
CA THR A 48 -0.86 6.21 6.25
C THR A 48 -1.06 4.88 5.54
N ALA A 49 -0.47 4.69 4.36
CA ALA A 49 -0.52 3.41 3.64
C ALA A 49 0.17 2.28 4.41
N LEU A 50 1.34 2.55 5.03
CA LEU A 50 2.05 1.59 5.89
C LEU A 50 1.25 1.24 7.16
N ALA A 51 0.60 2.22 7.78
CA ALA A 51 -0.28 1.96 8.91
C ALA A 51 -1.45 1.03 8.52
N ALA A 52 -2.07 1.28 7.36
CA ALA A 52 -3.13 0.43 6.82
C ALA A 52 -2.67 -1.00 6.52
N GLN A 53 -1.43 -1.18 6.06
CA GLN A 53 -0.83 -2.51 5.87
C GLN A 53 -0.67 -3.25 7.19
N LYS A 54 -0.21 -2.56 8.24
CA LYS A 54 -0.06 -3.14 9.58
C LYS A 54 -1.41 -3.59 10.15
N GLU A 55 -2.46 -2.81 9.97
CA GLU A 55 -3.82 -3.23 10.37
C GLU A 55 -4.34 -4.42 9.56
N ALA A 56 -4.10 -4.44 8.25
CA ALA A 56 -4.50 -5.56 7.40
C ALA A 56 -3.81 -6.86 7.80
N ALA A 57 -2.52 -6.81 8.14
CA ALA A 57 -1.77 -7.99 8.60
C ALA A 57 -2.32 -8.55 9.92
N ARG A 58 -2.69 -7.68 10.88
CA ARG A 58 -3.30 -8.09 12.16
C ARG A 58 -4.68 -8.72 12.02
N GLY A 59 -5.43 -8.38 10.98
CA GLY A 59 -6.76 -8.94 10.72
C GLY A 59 -6.72 -10.38 10.20
N THR A 60 -5.59 -10.83 9.65
CA THR A 60 -5.41 -12.18 9.10
C THR A 60 -5.06 -13.22 10.17
N GLU A 61 -4.68 -12.78 11.38
CA GLU A 61 -4.32 -13.65 12.52
C GLU A 61 -5.53 -14.01 13.42
N ARG A 62 -6.76 -13.67 13.01
CA ARG A 62 -8.02 -14.03 13.71
C ARG A 62 -8.82 -15.07 12.95
#